data_AF-A0A970EFD8-F1
#
_entry.id   AF-A0A970EFD8-F1
#
_cell.length_a   1.000
_cell.length_b   1.000
_cell.length_c   1.000
_cell.angle_alpha   90.00
_cell.angle_beta   90.00
_cell.angle_gamma   90.00
#
_symmetry.space_group_name_H-M   'P 1'
#
loop_
_entity.id
_entity.type
_entity.pdbx_description
1 polymer ?
#
loop_
_entity_poly.entity_id
_entity_poly.type
_entity_poly.pdbx_seq_one_letter_code
_entity_poly.pdbx_strand_id
1 'polypeptide(L)'
;MFCQFHNKSLSNNDFNVVQYGYRDCVPGFNVYHRRCQNYLFHYVYKGKGTYTVGGKTYKVSQNQGFLSLPGQEMWYTADTSEPFSY
;
A
#
# COMPACT_ATOMS: atom_id res chain seq x y z
N MET A 1 10.00 -4.93 -8.82
CA MET A 1 9.19 -5.33 -10.00
C MET A 1 7.74 -5.40 -9.55
N PHE A 2 6.83 -4.58 -10.09
CA PHE A 2 5.40 -4.78 -9.84
C PHE A 2 4.92 -5.92 -10.73
N CYS A 3 4.59 -7.06 -10.15
CA CYS A 3 3.77 -8.05 -10.85
C CYS A 3 2.32 -7.71 -10.54
N GLN A 4 1.63 -7.00 -11.44
CA GLN A 4 0.18 -6.84 -11.35
C GLN A 4 -0.47 -7.99 -12.10
N PHE A 5 -0.97 -8.98 -11.37
CA PHE A 5 -1.88 -9.98 -11.94
C PHE A 5 -3.31 -9.45 -11.78
N HIS A 6 -3.91 -9.00 -12.88
CA HIS A 6 -5.36 -8.78 -12.92
C HIS A 6 -6.02 -10.12 -13.16
N ASN A 7 -6.61 -10.71 -12.12
CA ASN A 7 -7.40 -11.91 -12.31
C ASN A 7 -8.76 -11.51 -12.89
N LYS A 8 -8.98 -11.81 -14.17
CA LYS A 8 -10.22 -11.48 -14.90
C LYS A 8 -11.09 -12.72 -15.05
N SER A 9 -11.40 -13.38 -13.94
CA SER A 9 -12.47 -14.37 -13.80
C SER A 9 -12.45 -14.86 -12.36
N LEU A 10 -13.58 -14.76 -11.66
CA LEU A 10 -14.14 -15.76 -10.74
C LEU A 10 -15.44 -15.16 -10.18
N SER A 11 -16.55 -15.84 -10.47
CA SER A 11 -17.93 -15.43 -10.19
C SER A 11 -18.29 -15.56 -8.70
N ASN A 12 -17.59 -14.85 -7.83
CA ASN A 12 -17.92 -14.80 -6.41
C ASN A 12 -18.19 -13.35 -6.01
N ASN A 13 -19.44 -13.02 -5.67
CA ASN A 13 -19.84 -11.64 -5.38
C ASN A 13 -19.35 -11.14 -4.01
N ASP A 14 -18.80 -12.02 -3.16
CA ASP A 14 -18.47 -11.68 -1.78
C ASP A 14 -17.04 -11.14 -1.61
N PHE A 15 -16.03 -11.74 -2.26
CA PHE A 15 -14.62 -11.33 -2.15
C PHE A 15 -13.82 -11.73 -3.39
N ASN A 16 -13.06 -10.79 -3.93
CA ASN A 16 -12.19 -11.02 -5.08
C ASN A 16 -10.80 -10.41 -4.85
N VAL A 17 -9.76 -11.19 -5.15
CA VAL A 17 -8.39 -10.70 -5.19
C VAL A 17 -8.20 -9.93 -6.51
N VAL A 18 -8.18 -8.60 -6.42
CA VAL A 18 -8.01 -7.74 -7.60
C VAL A 18 -6.54 -7.59 -8.00
N GLN A 19 -5.66 -7.44 -7.01
CA GLN A 19 -4.23 -7.24 -7.20
C GLN A 19 -3.46 -7.71 -5.96
N TYR A 20 -2.23 -8.16 -6.18
CA TYR A 20 -1.24 -8.45 -5.16
C TYR A 20 0.15 -8.19 -5.73
N GLY A 21 1.15 -8.04 -4.87
CA GLY A 21 2.52 -7.82 -5.32
C GLY A 21 3.45 -7.51 -4.17
N TYR A 22 4.72 -7.32 -4.51
CA TYR A 22 5.79 -6.96 -3.60
C TYR A 22 6.63 -5.83 -4.22
N ARG A 23 7.16 -4.95 -3.38
CA ARG A 23 8.01 -3.85 -3.78
C ARG A 23 9.02 -3.50 -2.68
N ASP A 24 10.30 -3.56 -3.04
CA ASP A 24 11.35 -2.79 -2.38
C ASP A 24 11.24 -1.32 -2.78
N CYS A 25 11.03 -0.43 -1.81
CA CYS A 25 10.97 1.00 -2.08
C CYS A 25 12.37 1.61 -2.03
N VAL A 26 12.61 2.57 -2.93
CA VAL A 26 13.80 3.41 -2.85
C VAL A 26 13.63 4.45 -1.74
N PRO A 27 14.72 4.94 -1.14
CA PRO A 27 14.69 6.03 -0.17
C PRO A 27 13.80 7.20 -0.60
N GLY A 28 12.89 7.62 0.27
CA GLY A 28 11.99 8.75 0.01
C GLY A 28 10.93 8.49 -1.07
N PHE A 29 10.79 7.25 -1.58
CA PHE A 29 9.72 6.91 -2.52
C PHE A 29 8.36 7.31 -1.94
N ASN A 30 7.61 8.12 -2.68
CA ASN A 30 6.33 8.65 -2.26
C ASN A 30 5.24 8.30 -3.26
N VAL A 31 4.06 7.97 -2.73
CA VAL A 31 2.82 7.95 -3.49
C VAL A 31 1.92 9.02 -2.90
N TYR A 32 1.63 10.05 -3.69
CA TYR A 32 0.88 11.22 -3.25
C TYR A 32 -0.54 11.24 -3.82
N HIS A 33 -1.50 11.79 -3.05
CA HIS A 33 -2.89 11.99 -3.48
C HIS A 33 -3.57 10.76 -4.11
N ARG A 34 -3.25 9.55 -3.63
CA ARG A 34 -3.79 8.33 -4.21
C ARG A 34 -5.20 8.08 -3.69
N ARG A 35 -6.12 7.82 -4.62
CA ARG A 35 -7.48 7.33 -4.36
C ARG A 35 -7.66 5.99 -5.06
N CYS A 36 -7.79 4.91 -4.29
CA CYS A 36 -8.01 3.58 -4.83
C CYS A 36 -9.51 3.31 -4.99
N GLN A 37 -9.90 2.50 -5.99
CA GLN A 37 -11.29 2.05 -6.16
C GLN A 37 -11.62 0.81 -5.33
N ASN A 38 -10.59 0.03 -4.97
CA ASN A 38 -10.72 -1.20 -4.19
C ASN A 38 -9.92 -1.08 -2.89
N TYR A 39 -10.24 -1.91 -1.91
CA TYR A 39 -9.39 -2.10 -0.74
C TYR A 39 -8.02 -2.62 -1.18
N LEU A 40 -6.95 -2.00 -0.69
CA LEU A 40 -5.58 -2.43 -0.93
C LEU A 40 -4.79 -2.39 0.37
N PHE A 41 -4.47 -3.58 0.88
CA PHE A 41 -3.66 -3.75 2.07
C PHE A 41 -2.18 -3.86 1.71
N HIS A 42 -1.35 -3.08 2.38
CA HIS A 42 0.10 -3.14 2.31
C HIS A 42 0.64 -3.64 3.64
N TYR A 43 1.47 -4.67 3.62
CA TYR A 43 2.12 -5.23 4.79
C TYR A 43 3.62 -4.92 4.74
N VAL A 44 4.15 -4.23 5.74
CA VAL A 44 5.56 -3.84 5.78
C VAL A 44 6.39 -5.03 6.24
N TYR A 45 7.05 -5.69 5.29
CA TYR A 45 7.93 -6.82 5.53
C TYR A 45 9.26 -6.39 6.18
N LYS A 46 9.79 -5.22 5.81
CA LYS A 46 11.05 -4.66 6.33
C LYS A 46 11.00 -3.14 6.25
N GLY A 47 11.81 -2.47 7.08
CA GLY A 47 12.02 -1.02 7.01
C GLY A 47 10.86 -0.23 7.59
N LYS A 48 10.76 1.04 7.20
CA LYS A 48 9.76 1.98 7.74
C LYS A 48 9.38 3.08 6.76
N GLY A 49 8.35 3.81 7.14
CA GLY A 49 7.88 4.98 6.41
C GLY A 49 6.72 5.67 7.12
N THR A 50 6.01 6.50 6.38
CA THR A 50 4.82 7.21 6.84
C THR A 50 3.63 6.90 5.95
N TYR A 51 2.45 6.87 6.54
CA TYR A 51 1.18 6.71 5.86
C TYR A 51 0.22 7.77 6.39
N THR A 52 -0.45 8.51 5.50
CA THR A 52 -1.38 9.57 5.87
C THR A 52 -2.74 9.30 5.25
N VAL A 53 -3.78 9.40 6.06
CA VAL A 53 -5.17 9.22 5.65
C VAL A 53 -6.08 10.04 6.55
N GLY A 54 -7.09 10.69 5.98
CA GLY A 54 -8.07 11.46 6.75
C GLY A 54 -7.42 12.57 7.60
N GLY A 55 -6.37 13.22 7.06
CA GLY A 55 -5.64 14.29 7.75
C GLY A 55 -4.73 13.84 8.90
N LYS A 56 -4.57 12.54 9.14
CA LYS A 56 -3.67 12.00 10.18
C LYS A 56 -2.54 11.20 9.57
N THR A 57 -1.33 11.44 10.06
CA THR A 57 -0.11 10.73 9.65
C THR A 57 0.32 9.72 10.71
N TYR A 58 0.61 8.51 10.25
CA TYR A 58 1.07 7.39 11.06
C TYR A 58 2.45 6.97 10.61
N LYS A 59 3.33 6.66 11.57
CA LYS A 59 4.56 5.92 11.29
C LYS A 59 4.21 4.46 11.16
N VAL A 60 4.72 3.82 10.12
CA VAL A 60 4.54 2.39 9.85
C VAL A 60 5.91 1.75 9.67
N SER A 61 6.12 0.62 10.33
CA SER A 61 7.37 -0.14 10.29
C SER A 61 7.10 -1.62 10.13
N GLN A 62 8.18 -2.40 10.06
CA GLN A 62 8.15 -3.86 9.98
C GLN A 62 7.07 -4.49 10.90
N ASN A 63 6.37 -5.48 10.34
CA ASN A 63 5.25 -6.21 10.95
C ASN A 63 3.98 -5.40 11.19
N GLN A 64 3.87 -4.21 10.59
CA GLN A 64 2.65 -3.43 10.55
C GLN A 64 2.10 -3.36 9.13
N GLY A 65 0.82 -3.04 9.00
CA GLY A 65 0.20 -2.81 7.69
C GLY A 65 -0.59 -1.53 7.65
N PHE A 66 -0.85 -1.05 6.44
CA PHE A 66 -1.70 0.08 6.17
C PHE A 66 -2.66 -0.23 5.02
N LEU A 67 -3.84 0.38 5.06
CA LEU A 67 -4.95 0.04 4.18
C LEU A 67 -5.34 1.26 3.34
N SER A 68 -5.36 1.09 2.01
CA SER A 68 -6.05 2.04 1.14
C SER A 68 -7.54 1.71 1.18
N LEU A 69 -8.36 2.67 1.61
CA LEU A 69 -9.82 2.56 1.61
C LEU A 69 -10.37 3.07 0.27
N PRO A 70 -11.42 2.45 -0.29
CA PRO A 70 -12.06 2.94 -1.51
C PRO A 70 -12.47 4.41 -1.41
N GLY A 71 -12.09 5.22 -2.40
CA GLY A 71 -12.45 6.64 -2.50
C GLY A 71 -11.74 7.59 -1.52
N GLN A 72 -11.11 7.05 -0.47
CA GLN A 72 -10.37 7.82 0.52
C GLN A 72 -9.03 8.26 -0.06
N GLU A 73 -8.70 9.54 0.12
CA GLU A 73 -7.39 10.06 -0.22
C GLU A 73 -6.36 9.66 0.83
N MET A 74 -5.23 9.18 0.33
CA MET A 74 -4.10 8.80 1.16
C MET A 74 -2.78 9.05 0.44
N TRP A 75 -1.70 9.11 1.22
CA TRP A 75 -0.35 9.07 0.71
C TRP A 75 0.56 8.31 1.64
N TYR A 76 1.65 7.79 1.11
CA TYR A 76 2.69 7.14 1.91
C TYR A 76 4.07 7.45 1.37
N THR A 77 5.05 7.50 2.27
CA THR A 77 6.45 7.80 1.95
C THR A 77 7.36 6.78 2.63
N ALA A 78 8.24 6.16 1.85
CA ALA A 78 9.31 5.34 2.39
C ALA A 78 10.32 6.22 3.13
N ASP A 79 10.86 5.74 4.25
CA ASP A 79 11.93 6.42 4.96
C ASP A 79 13.18 6.60 4.08
N THR A 80 13.98 7.64 4.33
CA THR A 80 15.16 7.96 3.51
C THR A 80 16.40 7.15 3.86
N SER A 81 16.47 6.56 5.06
CA SER A 81 17.59 5.72 5.48
C SER A 81 17.20 4.24 5.58
N GLU A 82 15.97 3.95 6.00
CA GLU A 82 15.45 2.59 6.12
C GLU A 82 14.11 2.41 5.37
N PRO A 83 14.08 2.56 4.04
CA PRO A 83 12.84 2.50 3.27
C PRO A 83 12.12 1.17 3.46
N PHE A 84 10.78 1.20 3.47
CA PHE A 84 10.02 -0.04 3.59
C PHE A 84 10.12 -0.92 2.34
N SER A 85 9.95 -2.22 2.57
CA SER A 85 9.53 -3.18 1.54
C SER A 85 8.15 -3.69 1.92
N TYR A 86 7.20 -3.62 0.99
CA TYR A 86 5.79 -4.00 1.20
C TYR A 86 5.23 -4.84 0.07
#